data_AF-A0A8T5U3N7-F1
#
_entry.id   AF-A0A8T5U3N7-F1
#
_cell.length_a   1.000
_cell.length_b   1.000
_cell.length_c   1.000
_cell.angle_alpha   90.00
_cell.angle_beta   90.00
_cell.angle_gamma   90.00
#
_symmetry.space_group_name_H-M   'P 1'
#
loop_
_entity.id
_entity.type
_entity.pdbx_description
1 polymer ?
#
loop_
_entity_poly.entity_id
_entity_poly.type
_entity_poly.pdbx_seq_one_letter_code
_entity_poly.pdbx_strand_id
1 'polypeptide(L)'
;MSRYDNHYRELKDYFGEPEKELVILGKTLRGKKKVLDLGCGQVKELLYLAQLGHDVTGIDISGVAINQMLTRAKAKGLKVNGIVGDVLNYKIEEKFDLILLIGLLHFTRGDENRRMLLERVERSFGNEGYCFIIEHAIAYVLEMFEQVFSKPKWKLEENKIQTYDDGKKFRVYFVKRG
;
A
#
# COMPACT_ATOMS: atom_id res chain seq x y z
N MET A 1 -7.29 -9.03 19.80
CA MET A 1 -8.15 -8.07 19.07
C MET A 1 -7.31 -6.82 18.85
N SER A 2 -7.17 -6.36 17.59
CA SER A 2 -6.37 -5.17 17.29
C SER A 2 -7.12 -3.90 17.71
N ARG A 3 -6.41 -2.78 17.95
CA ARG A 3 -7.06 -1.48 18.22
C ARG A 3 -7.91 -0.96 17.05
N TYR A 4 -7.73 -1.51 15.85
CA TYR A 4 -8.43 -1.12 14.63
C TYR A 4 -9.69 -1.96 14.37
N ASP A 5 -9.86 -3.09 15.05
CA ASP A 5 -10.99 -3.99 14.81
C ASP A 5 -12.34 -3.29 15.03
N ASN A 6 -12.45 -2.41 16.02
CA ASN A 6 -13.67 -1.65 16.27
C ASN A 6 -13.93 -0.62 15.16
N HIS A 7 -12.89 0.10 14.74
CA HIS A 7 -12.97 1.05 13.62
C HIS A 7 -13.50 0.39 12.35
N TYR A 8 -13.00 -0.81 12.01
CA TYR A 8 -13.45 -1.55 10.85
C TYR A 8 -14.82 -2.24 11.01
N ARG A 9 -15.30 -2.47 12.23
CA ARG A 9 -16.68 -2.95 12.46
C ARG A 9 -17.71 -1.84 12.26
N GLU A 10 -17.39 -0.64 12.73
CA GLU A 10 -18.27 0.52 12.67
C GLU A 10 -18.35 1.09 11.25
N LEU A 11 -17.24 1.11 10.54
CA LEU A 11 -17.15 1.65 9.19
C LEU A 11 -17.10 0.49 8.20
N LYS A 12 -18.28 0.08 7.70
CA LYS A 12 -18.33 -1.01 6.72
C LYS A 12 -17.74 -0.61 5.37
N ASP A 13 -17.92 0.62 4.89
CA ASP A 13 -17.42 1.06 3.57
C ASP A 13 -16.58 2.34 3.66
N TYR A 14 -15.43 2.26 4.35
CA TYR A 14 -14.66 3.46 4.71
C TYR A 14 -14.00 4.19 3.52
N PHE A 15 -13.75 3.53 2.40
CA PHE A 15 -13.13 4.17 1.23
C PHE A 15 -13.78 3.72 -0.08
N GLY A 16 -14.18 4.71 -0.90
CA GLY A 16 -14.89 4.56 -2.18
C GLY A 16 -14.03 3.99 -3.33
N GLU A 17 -13.89 4.73 -4.43
CA GLU A 17 -13.20 4.28 -5.66
C GLU A 17 -11.67 4.36 -5.57
N PRO A 18 -10.91 3.45 -6.21
CA PRO A 18 -9.45 3.42 -6.16
C PRO A 18 -8.82 4.72 -6.63
N GLU A 19 -7.64 5.03 -6.11
CA GLU A 19 -6.91 6.26 -6.43
C GLU A 19 -6.57 6.31 -7.93
N LYS A 20 -6.80 7.48 -8.55
CA LYS A 20 -6.73 7.64 -10.01
C LYS A 20 -5.34 7.27 -10.55
N GLU A 21 -4.30 7.59 -9.81
CA GLU A 21 -2.90 7.34 -10.16
C GLU A 21 -2.61 5.84 -10.14
N LEU A 22 -3.17 5.11 -9.18
CA LEU A 22 -3.07 3.66 -9.15
C LEU A 22 -3.87 3.03 -10.30
N VAL A 23 -5.03 3.60 -10.64
CA VAL A 23 -5.81 3.18 -11.81
C VAL A 23 -4.99 3.32 -13.09
N ILE A 24 -4.35 4.46 -13.28
CA ILE A 24 -3.46 4.73 -14.42
C ILE A 24 -2.30 3.74 -14.42
N LEU A 25 -1.61 3.58 -13.29
CA LEU A 25 -0.51 2.63 -13.16
C LEU A 25 -0.94 1.22 -13.56
N GLY A 26 -2.03 0.70 -13.00
CA GLY A 26 -2.56 -0.63 -13.29
C GLY A 26 -2.79 -0.86 -14.78
N LYS A 27 -3.26 0.14 -15.52
CA LYS A 27 -3.46 0.06 -16.98
C LYS A 27 -2.16 0.02 -17.78
N THR A 28 -1.05 0.50 -17.21
CA THR A 28 0.26 0.51 -17.88
C THR A 28 1.12 -0.71 -17.55
N LEU A 29 0.81 -1.42 -16.47
CA LEU A 29 1.54 -2.61 -16.06
C LEU A 29 1.38 -3.72 -17.09
N ARG A 30 2.52 -4.22 -17.60
CA ARG A 30 2.53 -5.36 -18.52
C ARG A 30 2.68 -6.68 -17.77
N GLY A 31 1.85 -7.65 -18.15
CA GLY A 31 1.86 -8.99 -17.58
C GLY A 31 1.31 -9.03 -16.14
N LYS A 32 1.24 -10.24 -15.60
CA LYS A 32 0.83 -10.46 -14.22
C LYS A 32 1.95 -10.00 -13.27
N LYS A 33 1.60 -9.13 -12.32
CA LYS A 33 2.51 -8.58 -11.30
C LYS A 33 2.23 -9.21 -9.93
N LYS A 34 3.27 -9.41 -9.12
CA LYS A 34 3.15 -9.67 -7.68
C LYS A 34 3.02 -8.35 -6.93
N VAL A 35 1.91 -8.17 -6.23
CA VAL A 35 1.55 -6.95 -5.51
C VAL A 35 1.49 -7.23 -4.00
N LEU A 36 2.12 -6.37 -3.21
CA LEU A 36 1.99 -6.35 -1.76
C LEU A 36 1.39 -5.04 -1.30
N ASP A 37 0.38 -5.10 -0.43
CA ASP A 37 -0.19 -3.94 0.24
C ASP A 37 -0.02 -4.08 1.75
N LEU A 38 0.72 -3.15 2.34
CA LEU A 38 1.06 -3.14 3.76
C LEU A 38 0.13 -2.17 4.49
N GLY A 39 -0.61 -2.67 5.47
CA GLY A 39 -1.67 -1.92 6.13
C GLY A 39 -2.91 -1.78 5.24
N CYS A 40 -3.28 -2.85 4.53
CA CYS A 40 -4.26 -2.78 3.45
C CYS A 40 -5.67 -2.39 3.91
N GLY A 41 -6.01 -2.56 5.19
CA GLY A 41 -7.35 -2.25 5.70
C GLY A 41 -8.46 -2.94 4.92
N GLN A 42 -9.50 -2.18 4.57
CA GLN A 42 -10.72 -2.68 3.91
C GLN A 42 -10.69 -2.66 2.36
N VAL A 43 -9.58 -2.19 1.79
CA VAL A 43 -9.09 -2.12 0.40
C VAL A 43 -10.05 -2.03 -0.80
N LYS A 44 -9.81 -0.97 -1.59
CA LYS A 44 -10.30 -0.72 -2.96
C LYS A 44 -9.20 -0.96 -4.00
N GLU A 45 -7.95 -0.59 -3.68
CA GLU A 45 -6.76 -0.69 -4.53
C GLU A 45 -6.42 -2.14 -4.85
N LEU A 46 -6.36 -2.97 -3.82
CA LEU A 46 -5.96 -4.37 -3.97
C LEU A 46 -6.99 -5.17 -4.77
N LEU A 47 -8.29 -4.89 -4.58
CA LEU A 47 -9.37 -5.51 -5.36
C LEU A 47 -9.34 -5.04 -6.82
N TYR A 48 -9.06 -3.77 -7.08
CA TYR A 48 -8.87 -3.26 -8.44
C TYR A 48 -7.70 -3.96 -9.13
N LEU A 49 -6.55 -4.08 -8.47
CA LEU A 49 -5.38 -4.77 -9.02
C LEU A 49 -5.64 -6.28 -9.22
N ALA A 50 -6.39 -6.92 -8.32
CA ALA A 50 -6.82 -8.30 -8.51
C ALA A 50 -7.72 -8.46 -9.74
N GLN A 51 -8.62 -7.50 -9.99
CA GLN A 51 -9.51 -7.49 -11.15
C GLN A 51 -8.72 -7.36 -12.47
N LEU A 52 -7.56 -6.71 -12.45
CA LEU A 52 -6.62 -6.67 -13.58
C LEU A 52 -5.79 -7.96 -13.75
N GLY A 53 -6.01 -8.97 -12.90
CA GLY A 53 -5.35 -10.28 -12.99
C GLY A 53 -4.00 -10.38 -12.29
N HIS A 54 -3.63 -9.40 -11.45
CA HIS A 54 -2.41 -9.43 -10.66
C HIS A 54 -2.48 -10.44 -9.50
N ASP A 55 -1.31 -10.91 -9.03
CA ASP A 55 -1.22 -11.71 -7.80
C ASP A 55 -1.11 -10.77 -6.62
N VAL A 56 -2.16 -10.66 -5.82
CA VAL A 56 -2.24 -9.62 -4.80
C VAL A 56 -2.26 -10.20 -3.39
N THR A 57 -1.47 -9.61 -2.51
CA THR A 57 -1.38 -9.96 -1.10
C THR A 57 -1.54 -8.71 -0.25
N GLY A 58 -2.50 -8.74 0.67
CA GLY A 58 -2.75 -7.67 1.64
C GLY A 58 -2.40 -8.10 3.06
N ILE A 59 -1.74 -7.23 3.80
CA ILE A 59 -1.38 -7.45 5.21
C ILE A 59 -2.00 -6.36 6.06
N ASP A 60 -2.70 -6.74 7.11
CA ASP A 60 -3.22 -5.81 8.10
C ASP A 60 -3.19 -6.42 9.50
N ILE A 61 -2.99 -5.59 10.52
CA ILE A 61 -3.01 -6.05 11.92
C ILE A 61 -4.43 -6.44 12.36
N SER A 62 -5.45 -5.95 11.66
CA SER A 62 -6.86 -6.24 11.91
C SER A 62 -7.35 -7.48 11.16
N GLY A 63 -7.73 -8.51 11.91
CA GLY A 63 -8.43 -9.66 11.36
C GLY A 63 -9.81 -9.31 10.80
N VAL A 64 -10.46 -8.26 11.32
CA VAL A 64 -11.75 -7.77 10.79
C VAL A 64 -11.57 -7.24 9.38
N ALA A 65 -10.56 -6.39 9.16
CA ALA A 65 -10.25 -5.82 7.85
C ALA A 65 -9.95 -6.90 6.81
N ILE A 66 -9.06 -7.85 7.16
CA ILE A 66 -8.72 -8.98 6.28
C ILE A 66 -9.95 -9.82 5.94
N ASN A 67 -10.79 -10.15 6.91
CA ASN A 67 -12.01 -10.93 6.66
C ASN A 67 -13.00 -10.19 5.73
N GLN A 68 -13.17 -8.88 5.92
CA GLN A 68 -14.01 -8.05 5.05
C GLN A 68 -13.46 -7.99 3.62
N MET A 69 -12.15 -7.78 3.46
CA MET A 69 -11.47 -7.82 2.16
C MET A 69 -11.69 -9.16 1.44
N LEU A 70 -11.44 -10.28 2.11
CA LEU A 70 -11.60 -11.61 1.53
C LEU A 70 -13.07 -11.90 1.16
N THR A 71 -14.02 -11.44 1.98
CA THR A 71 -15.46 -11.57 1.69
C THR A 71 -15.84 -10.80 0.43
N ARG A 72 -15.36 -9.56 0.27
CA ARG A 72 -15.58 -8.75 -0.94
C ARG A 72 -14.92 -9.36 -2.18
N ALA A 73 -13.68 -9.82 -2.04
CA ALA A 73 -12.97 -10.50 -3.13
C ALA A 73 -13.76 -11.72 -3.61
N LYS A 74 -14.23 -12.56 -2.68
CA LYS A 74 -15.06 -13.73 -2.97
C LYS A 74 -16.35 -13.37 -3.69
N ALA A 75 -17.05 -12.33 -3.23
CA ALA A 75 -18.29 -11.86 -3.87
C ALA A 75 -18.08 -11.40 -5.33
N LYS A 76 -16.88 -10.93 -5.68
CA LYS A 76 -16.49 -10.52 -7.03
C LYS A 76 -15.78 -11.61 -7.85
N GLY A 77 -15.64 -12.83 -7.29
CA GLY A 77 -14.88 -13.91 -7.94
C GLY A 77 -13.38 -13.64 -8.07
N LEU A 78 -12.83 -12.75 -7.24
CA LEU A 78 -11.42 -12.34 -7.28
C LEU A 78 -10.58 -13.21 -6.35
N LYS A 79 -9.36 -13.54 -6.78
CA LYS A 79 -8.36 -14.22 -5.95
C LYS A 79 -7.47 -13.18 -5.28
N VAL A 80 -7.51 -13.13 -3.95
CA VAL A 80 -6.73 -12.23 -3.11
C VAL A 80 -6.18 -13.02 -1.93
N ASN A 81 -4.92 -12.80 -1.58
CA ASN A 81 -4.32 -13.36 -0.37
C ASN A 81 -4.40 -12.32 0.76
N GLY A 82 -4.86 -12.74 1.94
CA GLY A 82 -4.95 -11.88 3.11
C GLY A 82 -4.18 -12.45 4.29
N ILE A 83 -3.36 -11.62 4.93
CA ILE A 83 -2.54 -12.01 6.07
C ILE A 83 -2.86 -11.08 7.24
N VAL A 84 -3.27 -11.66 8.36
CA VAL A 84 -3.40 -10.92 9.61
C VAL A 84 -2.03 -10.86 10.27
N GLY A 85 -1.45 -9.66 10.35
CA GLY A 85 -0.10 -9.49 10.86
C GLY A 85 0.29 -8.05 11.12
N ASP A 86 1.16 -7.85 12.11
CA ASP A 86 1.81 -6.56 12.31
C ASP A 86 2.87 -6.35 11.23
N VAL A 87 2.67 -5.35 10.39
CA VAL A 87 3.61 -5.00 9.31
C VAL A 87 5.02 -4.74 9.84
N LEU A 88 5.20 -4.23 11.07
CA LEU A 88 6.53 -3.98 11.63
C LEU A 88 7.30 -5.28 11.89
N ASN A 89 6.60 -6.34 12.26
CA ASN A 89 7.17 -7.65 12.56
C ASN A 89 7.08 -8.64 11.40
N TYR A 90 6.30 -8.33 10.36
CA TYR A 90 6.13 -9.21 9.21
C TYR A 90 7.44 -9.34 8.41
N LYS A 91 7.82 -10.59 8.10
CA LYS A 91 8.97 -10.90 7.27
C LYS A 91 8.52 -11.03 5.82
N ILE A 92 9.03 -10.15 4.96
CA ILE A 92 8.77 -10.20 3.52
C ILE A 92 9.84 -11.10 2.91
N GLU A 93 9.50 -12.36 2.67
CA GLU A 93 10.42 -13.39 2.17
C GLU A 93 10.50 -13.42 0.64
N GLU A 94 9.43 -13.01 -0.03
CA GLU A 94 9.34 -12.96 -1.49
C GLU A 94 9.69 -11.57 -2.06
N LYS A 95 9.91 -11.52 -3.38
CA LYS A 95 10.05 -10.27 -4.13
C LYS A 95 8.72 -9.87 -4.76
N PHE A 96 8.47 -8.57 -4.78
CA PHE A 96 7.26 -7.98 -5.36
C PHE A 96 7.62 -7.01 -6.50
N ASP A 97 6.70 -6.93 -7.46
CA ASP A 97 6.80 -5.99 -8.59
C ASP A 97 6.15 -4.65 -8.23
N LEU A 98 5.16 -4.65 -7.35
CA LEU A 98 4.45 -3.47 -6.88
C LEU A 98 4.24 -3.57 -5.37
N ILE A 99 4.64 -2.55 -4.61
CA ILE A 99 4.33 -2.45 -3.19
C ILE A 99 3.57 -1.16 -2.92
N LEU A 100 2.45 -1.27 -2.19
CA LEU A 100 1.59 -0.16 -1.78
C LEU A 100 1.84 0.18 -0.31
N LEU A 101 1.94 1.47 -0.01
CA LEU A 101 1.99 2.04 1.33
C LEU A 101 0.99 3.21 1.40
N ILE A 102 -0.24 2.93 1.79
CA ILE A 102 -1.33 3.91 1.77
C ILE A 102 -1.76 4.23 3.21
N GLY A 103 -1.39 5.41 3.68
CA GLY A 103 -1.67 5.91 5.03
C GLY A 103 -0.98 5.17 6.17
N LEU A 104 -0.14 4.17 5.88
CA LEU A 104 0.49 3.30 6.85
C LEU A 104 1.53 4.01 7.72
N LEU A 105 2.35 4.89 7.14
CA LEU A 105 3.44 5.57 7.83
C LEU A 105 2.89 6.53 8.90
N HIS A 106 1.72 7.11 8.67
CA HIS A 106 1.00 7.90 9.67
C HIS A 106 0.67 7.10 10.93
N PHE A 107 0.26 5.83 10.77
CA PHE A 107 -0.08 4.95 11.90
C PHE A 107 1.13 4.26 12.54
N THR A 108 2.26 4.24 11.84
CA THR A 108 3.53 3.70 12.33
C THR A 108 4.13 4.65 13.35
N ARG A 109 4.38 4.17 14.57
CA ARG A 109 4.93 4.99 15.67
C ARG A 109 6.45 5.01 15.64
N GLY A 110 7.03 6.21 15.70
CA GLY A 110 8.47 6.43 15.80
C GLY A 110 9.17 6.42 14.44
N ASP A 111 10.12 7.35 14.27
CA ASP A 111 10.83 7.54 13.01
C ASP A 111 11.70 6.34 12.66
N GLU A 112 12.29 5.69 13.66
CA GLU A 112 13.08 4.48 13.41
C GLU A 112 12.24 3.35 12.81
N ASN A 113 11.04 3.10 13.33
CA ASN A 113 10.15 2.07 12.79
C ASN A 113 9.70 2.40 11.36
N ARG A 114 9.40 3.67 11.06
CA ARG A 114 9.08 4.11 9.70
C ARG A 114 10.24 3.88 8.75
N ARG A 115 11.48 4.20 9.18
CA ARG A 115 12.70 4.03 8.39
C ARG A 115 12.96 2.55 8.10
N MET A 116 12.96 1.73 9.15
CA MET A 116 13.15 0.27 9.03
C MET A 116 12.11 -0.36 8.11
N LEU A 117 10.84 0.08 8.20
CA LEU A 117 9.77 -0.37 7.31
C LEU A 117 10.07 -0.01 5.86
N LEU A 118 10.40 1.25 5.57
CA LEU A 118 10.73 1.71 4.20
C LEU A 118 11.95 0.96 3.65
N GLU A 119 12.99 0.75 4.43
CA GLU A 119 14.18 -0.01 4.03
C GLU A 119 13.88 -1.49 3.77
N ARG A 120 12.99 -2.10 4.55
CA ARG A 120 12.53 -3.47 4.28
C ARG A 120 11.71 -3.52 2.99
N VAL A 121 10.83 -2.56 2.76
CA VAL A 121 10.06 -2.44 1.52
C VAL A 121 11.00 -2.31 0.32
N GLU A 122 11.99 -1.41 0.39
CA GLU A 122 13.00 -1.22 -0.65
C GLU A 122 13.73 -2.53 -0.99
N ARG A 123 14.12 -3.30 0.04
CA ARG A 123 14.76 -4.61 -0.13
C ARG A 123 13.82 -5.69 -0.66
N SER A 124 12.52 -5.49 -0.63
CA SER A 124 11.51 -6.47 -1.06
C SER A 124 11.20 -6.41 -2.56
N PHE A 125 11.84 -5.50 -3.29
CA PHE A 125 11.76 -5.45 -4.75
C PHE A 125 12.80 -6.36 -5.42
N GLY A 126 12.46 -6.83 -6.62
CA GLY A 126 13.41 -7.46 -7.55
C GLY A 126 14.34 -6.42 -8.22
N ASN A 127 14.77 -6.72 -9.45
CA ASN A 127 15.58 -5.78 -10.23
C ASN A 127 14.73 -4.63 -10.77
N GLU A 128 13.48 -4.91 -11.17
CA GLU A 128 12.47 -3.93 -11.53
C GLU A 128 11.40 -3.87 -10.44
N GLY A 129 10.70 -2.74 -10.34
CA GLY A 129 9.61 -2.62 -9.37
C GLY A 129 9.01 -1.22 -9.29
N TYR A 130 7.87 -1.16 -8.63
CA TYR A 130 7.06 0.03 -8.46
C TYR A 130 6.72 0.20 -6.98
N CYS A 131 7.02 1.36 -6.40
CA CYS A 131 6.56 1.68 -5.06
C CYS A 131 5.56 2.82 -5.17
N PHE A 132 4.34 2.60 -4.66
CA PHE A 132 3.25 3.56 -4.69
C PHE A 132 2.88 3.92 -3.25
N ILE A 133 3.05 5.18 -2.90
CA ILE A 133 2.83 5.68 -1.54
C ILE A 133 1.80 6.80 -1.57
N ILE A 134 0.85 6.74 -0.66
CA ILE A 134 -0.03 7.87 -0.35
C ILE A 134 0.05 8.12 1.13
N GLU A 135 0.52 9.29 1.53
CA GLU A 135 0.72 9.62 2.94
C GLU A 135 0.28 11.03 3.24
N HIS A 136 0.01 11.33 4.50
CA HIS A 136 -0.20 12.71 4.93
C HIS A 136 1.02 13.56 4.52
N ALA A 137 0.77 14.75 3.95
CA ALA A 137 1.81 15.63 3.44
C ALA A 137 2.62 16.31 4.57
N ILE A 138 3.38 15.50 5.32
CA ILE A 138 4.17 15.90 6.48
C ILE A 138 5.65 15.81 6.12
N ALA A 139 6.36 16.95 6.16
CA ALA A 139 7.73 17.10 5.63
C ALA A 139 8.71 15.98 6.01
N TYR A 140 8.77 15.56 7.28
CA TYR A 140 9.74 14.55 7.70
C TYR A 140 9.49 13.15 7.10
N VAL A 141 8.23 12.77 6.86
CA VAL A 141 7.89 11.49 6.20
C VAL A 141 8.40 11.50 4.75
N LEU A 142 8.39 12.68 4.13
CA LEU A 142 8.86 12.89 2.77
C LEU A 142 10.38 12.74 2.68
N GLU A 143 11.09 13.42 3.58
CA GLU A 143 12.56 13.33 3.65
C GLU A 143 13.01 11.89 3.86
N MET A 144 12.31 11.14 4.72
CA MET A 144 12.58 9.72 4.92
C MET A 144 12.31 8.87 3.68
N PHE A 145 11.18 9.09 3.00
CA PHE A 145 10.89 8.39 1.76
C PHE A 145 11.95 8.67 0.69
N GLU A 146 12.29 9.94 0.50
CA GLU A 146 13.32 10.36 -0.45
C GLU A 146 14.67 9.75 -0.09
N GLN A 147 15.10 9.74 1.18
CA GLN A 147 16.35 9.08 1.58
C GLN A 147 16.42 7.59 1.20
N VAL A 148 15.29 6.87 1.23
CA VAL A 148 15.24 5.44 0.91
C VAL A 148 15.10 5.22 -0.60
N PHE A 149 14.24 5.99 -1.27
CA PHE A 149 13.81 5.79 -2.67
C PHE A 149 14.37 6.81 -3.68
N SER A 150 15.28 7.71 -3.30
CA SER A 150 16.01 8.60 -4.23
C SER A 150 17.39 8.07 -4.66
N LYS A 151 17.75 6.85 -4.22
CA LYS A 151 18.99 6.18 -4.64
C LYS A 151 18.99 6.02 -6.16
N PRO A 152 20.17 5.99 -6.85
CA PRO A 152 20.26 6.04 -8.32
C PRO A 152 19.51 4.93 -9.08
N LYS A 153 19.09 3.87 -8.39
CA LYS A 153 18.27 2.78 -8.92
C LYS A 153 16.77 3.10 -9.04
N TRP A 154 16.28 4.13 -8.35
CA TRP A 154 14.87 4.52 -8.32
C TRP A 154 14.67 5.86 -9.03
N LYS A 155 13.72 5.89 -9.95
CA LYS A 155 13.27 7.08 -10.67
C LYS A 155 11.92 7.52 -10.12
N LEU A 156 11.82 8.79 -9.75
CA LEU A 156 10.55 9.42 -9.39
C LEU A 156 9.69 9.61 -10.65
N GLU A 157 8.49 9.07 -10.62
CA GLU A 157 7.51 9.15 -11.71
C GLU A 157 6.36 10.11 -11.36
N GLU A 158 5.97 10.22 -10.08
CA GLU A 158 4.97 11.18 -9.60
C GLU A 158 5.31 11.66 -8.19
N ASN A 159 5.09 12.96 -7.93
CA ASN A 159 5.18 13.59 -6.61
C ASN A 159 4.25 14.79 -6.58
N LYS A 160 3.04 14.60 -6.03
CA LYS A 160 2.03 15.65 -5.97
C LYS A 160 1.25 15.65 -4.67
N ILE A 161 0.77 16.83 -4.29
CA ILE A 161 -0.16 16.99 -3.17
C ILE A 161 -1.58 16.95 -3.72
N GLN A 162 -2.40 16.09 -3.12
CA GLN A 162 -3.83 15.97 -3.38
C GLN A 162 -4.60 16.38 -2.12
N THR A 163 -5.65 17.18 -2.32
CA THR A 163 -6.59 17.56 -1.26
C THR A 163 -7.85 16.72 -1.43
N TYR A 164 -8.30 16.08 -0.35
CA TYR A 164 -9.52 15.26 -0.32
C TYR A 164 -10.70 16.10 0.18
N ASP A 165 -11.92 15.57 0.03
CA ASP A 165 -13.18 16.28 0.34
C ASP A 165 -13.25 16.78 1.81
N ASP A 166 -12.54 16.12 2.72
CA ASP A 166 -12.44 16.52 4.13
C ASP A 166 -11.36 17.60 4.40
N GLY A 167 -10.79 18.18 3.34
CA GLY A 167 -9.76 19.21 3.39
C GLY A 167 -8.36 18.69 3.73
N LYS A 168 -8.20 17.39 4.02
CA LYS A 168 -6.88 16.81 4.31
C LYS A 168 -6.03 16.75 3.05
N LYS A 169 -4.74 17.01 3.23
CA LYS A 169 -3.73 16.95 2.17
C LYS A 169 -2.90 15.69 2.33
N PHE A 170 -2.93 14.88 1.29
CA PHE A 170 -2.03 13.75 1.15
C PHE A 170 -1.08 14.01 0.00
N ARG A 171 0.05 13.34 0.03
CA ARG A 171 1.02 13.34 -1.04
C ARG A 171 1.05 11.96 -1.67
N VAL A 172 0.95 11.93 -2.99
CA VAL A 172 1.07 10.73 -3.80
C VAL A 172 2.48 10.66 -4.36
N TYR A 173 3.21 9.61 -4.00
CA TYR A 173 4.52 9.29 -4.55
C TYR A 173 4.45 8.02 -5.37
N PHE A 174 5.06 8.06 -6.53
CA PHE A 174 5.25 6.91 -7.38
C PHE A 174 6.70 6.88 -7.84
N VAL A 175 7.40 5.80 -7.50
CA VAL A 175 8.78 5.57 -7.92
C VAL A 175 8.88 4.25 -8.66
N LYS A 176 9.73 4.23 -9.67
CA LYS A 176 10.02 3.06 -10.50
C LYS A 176 11.49 2.69 -10.39
N ARG A 177 11.77 1.41 -10.18
CA ARG A 177 13.11 0.83 -10.31
C ARG A 177 13.29 0.29 -11.73
N GLY A 178 14.37 0.71 -12.38
CA GLY A 178 14.78 0.26 -13.72
C GLY A 178 15.83 -0.82 -13.70
#